data_AF-A0A4Q3FGN9-F1
#
_entry.id   AF-A0A4Q3FGN9-F1
#
_cell.length_a   1.000
_cell.length_b   1.000
_cell.length_c   1.000
_cell.angle_alpha   90.00
_cell.angle_beta   90.00
_cell.angle_gamma   90.00
#
_symmetry.space_group_name_H-M   'P 1'
#
loop_
_entity.id
_entity.type
_entity.pdbx_description
1 polymer ?
#
loop_
_entity_poly.entity_id
_entity_poly.type
_entity_poly.pdbx_seq_one_letter_code
_entity_poly.pdbx_strand_id
1 'polypeptide(L)'
;GLILYLPLSYSVMLIASLSLVAFPFMTGFYSKDFILESAFGQYQFSSMAVYFIAVIGAMFTTLYSVKVLYLTFLTNPNGPIVNYKSHTAAHEGDLFMSIPLIILAVFSIFFGFLTKDMFIGMGSSFFSDNALFIHPYNEILLDTEFAVPTTFKLMPLLFTISLTVLSVLYTEFFPRSVVSFKLSNLGYNIFGFFNQRFIVELFYNKYVSGMILKLGGQTTRDMDKGIIEKVGPNGLQKTFTQISQRINSLSSGVVTVYALYILIGLLSFISILYLTYSKDNYIELVIILYSLLALMLITSFSKGSANDHSSKPKPGPSMLYVGPERVM
;
A
#
# COMPACT_ATOMS: atom_id res chain seq x y z
N GLY A 1 -21.23 -17.29 -28.30
CA GLY A 1 -19.99 -18.07 -28.37
C GLY A 1 -20.00 -19.28 -27.47
N LEU A 2 -19.82 -19.10 -26.15
CA LEU A 2 -19.58 -20.21 -25.22
C LEU A 2 -20.84 -20.91 -24.66
N ILE A 3 -22.04 -20.42 -24.93
CA ILE A 3 -23.30 -20.99 -24.39
C ILE A 3 -23.44 -22.48 -24.71
N LEU A 4 -23.06 -22.90 -25.91
CA LEU A 4 -23.18 -24.29 -26.35
C LEU A 4 -22.19 -25.23 -25.63
N TYR A 5 -21.09 -24.68 -25.12
CA TYR A 5 -20.03 -25.46 -24.47
C TYR A 5 -20.18 -25.48 -22.95
N LEU A 6 -20.69 -24.39 -22.37
CA LEU A 6 -20.82 -24.18 -20.92
C LEU A 6 -22.25 -23.77 -20.52
N PRO A 7 -23.27 -24.65 -20.72
CA PRO A 7 -24.66 -24.31 -20.45
C PRO A 7 -24.98 -24.12 -18.96
N LEU A 8 -24.36 -24.92 -18.08
CA LEU A 8 -24.58 -24.83 -16.64
C LEU A 8 -23.96 -23.54 -16.11
N SER A 9 -22.69 -23.29 -16.43
CA SER A 9 -22.00 -22.07 -15.99
C SER A 9 -22.69 -20.81 -16.50
N TYR A 10 -23.21 -20.83 -17.74
CA TYR A 10 -24.03 -19.74 -18.28
C TYR A 10 -25.31 -19.53 -17.46
N SER A 11 -26.09 -20.59 -17.19
CA SER A 11 -27.34 -20.47 -16.44
C SER A 11 -27.12 -19.94 -15.02
N VAL A 12 -26.11 -20.43 -14.31
CA VAL A 12 -25.78 -19.96 -12.95
C VAL A 12 -25.34 -18.50 -12.98
N MET A 13 -24.47 -18.11 -13.92
CA MET A 13 -24.04 -16.72 -14.05
C MET A 13 -25.21 -15.79 -14.40
N LEU A 14 -26.12 -16.25 -15.25
CA LEU A 14 -27.33 -15.50 -15.61
C LEU A 14 -28.22 -15.30 -14.38
N ILE A 15 -28.51 -16.36 -13.62
CA ILE A 15 -29.31 -16.26 -12.38
C ILE A 15 -28.67 -15.29 -11.40
N ALA A 16 -27.36 -15.41 -11.16
CA ALA A 16 -26.62 -14.52 -10.26
C ALA A 16 -26.66 -13.05 -10.74
N SER A 17 -26.51 -12.82 -12.04
CA SER A 17 -26.57 -11.46 -12.61
C SER A 17 -27.98 -10.85 -12.52
N LEU A 18 -29.03 -11.63 -12.74
CA LEU A 18 -30.42 -11.19 -12.60
C LEU A 18 -30.72 -10.83 -11.15
N SER A 19 -30.22 -11.61 -10.21
CA SER A 19 -30.32 -11.25 -8.80
C SER A 19 -29.57 -9.96 -8.49
N LEU A 20 -28.31 -9.81 -8.93
CA LEU A 20 -27.52 -8.60 -8.66
C LEU A 20 -28.16 -7.31 -9.23
N VAL A 21 -28.79 -7.43 -10.39
CA VAL A 21 -29.49 -6.34 -11.08
C VAL A 21 -30.88 -6.06 -10.49
N ALA A 22 -31.32 -6.83 -9.47
CA ALA A 22 -32.62 -6.70 -8.83
C ALA A 22 -33.79 -6.97 -9.80
N PHE A 23 -33.69 -8.01 -10.62
CA PHE A 23 -34.81 -8.48 -11.42
C PHE A 23 -35.94 -9.00 -10.51
N PRO A 24 -37.23 -8.76 -10.85
CA PRO A 24 -38.36 -9.17 -10.00
C PRO A 24 -38.29 -10.65 -9.64
N PHE A 25 -38.75 -10.96 -8.42
CA PHE A 25 -38.73 -12.28 -7.77
C PHE A 25 -37.36 -12.80 -7.33
N MET A 26 -36.25 -12.20 -7.74
CA MET A 26 -34.91 -12.60 -7.29
C MET A 26 -34.56 -11.98 -5.93
N THR A 27 -33.54 -12.51 -5.26
CA THR A 27 -33.10 -12.00 -3.94
C THR A 27 -32.71 -10.51 -3.95
N GLY A 28 -32.11 -10.03 -5.03
CA GLY A 28 -31.75 -8.62 -5.15
C GLY A 28 -32.93 -7.67 -5.22
N PHE A 29 -34.09 -8.09 -5.74
CA PHE A 29 -35.29 -7.25 -5.76
C PHE A 29 -35.74 -6.92 -4.33
N TYR A 30 -35.87 -7.95 -3.48
CA TYR A 30 -36.29 -7.75 -2.09
C TYR A 30 -35.30 -6.94 -1.24
N SER A 31 -33.99 -7.07 -1.51
CA SER A 31 -32.96 -6.40 -0.71
C SER A 31 -32.59 -5.02 -1.25
N LYS A 32 -32.26 -4.92 -2.53
CA LYS A 32 -31.72 -3.70 -3.15
C LYS A 32 -32.79 -2.65 -3.41
N ASP A 33 -33.96 -3.05 -3.91
CA ASP A 33 -35.02 -2.07 -4.21
C ASP A 33 -35.60 -1.51 -2.91
N PHE A 34 -35.71 -2.31 -1.85
CA PHE A 34 -36.09 -1.80 -0.53
C PHE A 34 -35.11 -0.75 0.02
N ILE A 35 -33.80 -0.91 -0.22
CA ILE A 35 -32.80 0.10 0.17
C ILE A 35 -32.99 1.40 -0.64
N LEU A 36 -33.33 1.29 -1.93
CA LEU A 36 -33.64 2.47 -2.76
C LEU A 36 -34.93 3.15 -2.27
N GLU A 37 -35.99 2.40 -2.02
CA GLU A 37 -37.25 2.92 -1.49
C GLU A 37 -37.06 3.60 -0.12
N SER A 38 -36.21 3.03 0.74
CA SER A 38 -35.85 3.63 2.03
C SER A 38 -35.00 4.88 1.96
N ALA A 39 -34.16 5.03 0.95
CA ALA A 39 -33.50 6.31 0.68
C ALA A 39 -34.51 7.41 0.31
N PHE A 40 -35.57 7.09 -0.43
CA PHE A 40 -36.61 8.06 -0.80
C PHE A 40 -37.57 8.34 0.37
N GLY A 41 -37.96 7.30 1.13
CA GLY A 41 -38.99 7.38 2.18
C GLY A 41 -38.63 8.24 3.39
N GLN A 42 -37.39 8.72 3.52
CA GLN A 42 -37.00 9.68 4.56
C GLN A 42 -37.51 11.12 4.29
N TYR A 43 -37.99 11.42 3.08
CA TYR A 43 -38.48 12.75 2.65
C TYR A 43 -37.54 13.93 2.90
N GLN A 44 -36.25 13.68 3.14
CA GLN A 44 -35.22 14.71 3.25
C GLN A 44 -34.56 14.94 1.90
N PHE A 45 -34.18 16.19 1.63
CA PHE A 45 -33.49 16.55 0.37
C PHE A 45 -32.19 15.76 0.17
N SER A 46 -31.43 15.54 1.25
CA SER A 46 -30.20 14.73 1.22
C SER A 46 -30.49 13.29 0.79
N SER A 47 -31.49 12.65 1.38
CA SER A 47 -31.85 11.26 1.12
C SER A 47 -32.42 11.08 -0.29
N MET A 48 -33.20 12.07 -0.76
CA MET A 48 -33.66 12.14 -2.15
C MET A 48 -32.51 12.21 -3.16
N ALA A 49 -31.46 12.98 -2.87
CA ALA A 49 -30.26 13.03 -3.70
C ALA A 49 -29.53 11.68 -3.71
N VAL A 50 -29.44 11.00 -2.56
CA VAL A 50 -28.87 9.65 -2.46
C VAL A 50 -29.66 8.65 -3.29
N TYR A 51 -30.99 8.71 -3.29
CA TYR A 51 -31.84 7.87 -4.15
C TYR A 51 -31.44 8.00 -5.63
N PHE A 52 -31.36 9.23 -6.17
CA PHE A 52 -30.99 9.41 -7.58
C PHE A 52 -29.58 8.92 -7.90
N ILE A 53 -28.61 9.16 -7.00
CA ILE A 53 -27.24 8.67 -7.16
C ILE A 53 -27.22 7.13 -7.14
N ALA A 54 -27.99 6.51 -6.25
CA ALA A 54 -28.08 5.06 -6.14
C ALA A 54 -28.79 4.42 -7.34
N VAL A 55 -29.81 5.08 -7.92
CA VAL A 55 -30.44 4.67 -9.18
C VAL A 55 -29.45 4.74 -10.34
N ILE A 56 -28.64 5.80 -10.43
CA ILE A 56 -27.55 5.88 -11.43
C ILE A 56 -26.53 4.74 -11.20
N GLY A 57 -26.21 4.44 -9.95
CA GLY A 57 -25.41 3.28 -9.59
C GLY A 57 -26.03 1.97 -10.11
N ALA A 58 -27.33 1.77 -9.89
CA ALA A 58 -28.07 0.61 -10.38
C ALA A 58 -28.04 0.51 -11.92
N MET A 59 -28.16 1.63 -12.62
CA MET A 59 -27.99 1.67 -14.09
C MET A 59 -26.61 1.14 -14.50
N PHE A 60 -25.52 1.62 -13.89
CA PHE A 60 -24.19 1.09 -14.19
C PHE A 60 -24.06 -0.40 -13.85
N THR A 61 -24.73 -0.88 -12.79
CA THR A 61 -24.76 -2.31 -12.47
C THR A 61 -25.36 -3.14 -13.59
N THR A 62 -26.44 -2.66 -14.21
CA THR A 62 -27.06 -3.35 -15.33
C THR A 62 -26.13 -3.42 -16.54
N LEU A 63 -25.49 -2.30 -16.87
CA LEU A 63 -24.63 -2.16 -18.05
C LEU A 63 -23.40 -3.06 -17.96
N TYR A 64 -22.69 -3.08 -16.82
CA TYR A 64 -21.52 -3.96 -16.72
C TYR A 64 -21.91 -5.44 -16.65
N SER A 65 -23.04 -5.78 -16.04
CA SER A 65 -23.49 -7.18 -15.89
C SER A 65 -23.88 -7.77 -17.25
N VAL A 66 -24.65 -7.01 -18.04
CA VAL A 66 -25.02 -7.37 -19.41
C VAL A 66 -23.78 -7.45 -20.30
N LYS A 67 -22.86 -6.48 -20.19
CA LYS A 67 -21.60 -6.49 -20.96
C LYS A 67 -20.79 -7.76 -20.71
N VAL A 68 -20.66 -8.20 -19.46
CA VAL A 68 -19.92 -9.43 -19.12
C VAL A 68 -20.61 -10.65 -19.73
N LEU A 69 -21.90 -10.84 -19.48
CA LEU A 69 -22.66 -11.97 -20.04
C LEU A 69 -22.62 -12.01 -21.57
N TYR A 70 -22.77 -10.85 -22.19
CA TYR A 70 -22.80 -10.75 -23.64
C TYR A 70 -21.43 -11.10 -24.25
N LEU A 71 -20.34 -10.49 -23.77
CA LEU A 71 -18.99 -10.73 -24.30
C LEU A 71 -18.44 -12.14 -24.04
N THR A 72 -18.87 -12.80 -22.97
CA THR A 72 -18.40 -14.16 -22.66
C THR A 72 -19.24 -15.21 -23.39
N PHE A 73 -20.56 -15.11 -23.30
CA PHE A 73 -21.45 -16.20 -23.68
C PHE A 73 -22.14 -15.98 -25.02
N LEU A 74 -22.61 -14.78 -25.31
CA LEU A 74 -23.46 -14.50 -26.48
C LEU A 74 -22.64 -14.17 -27.73
N THR A 75 -21.60 -13.35 -27.63
CA THR A 75 -20.81 -12.91 -28.80
C THR A 75 -20.10 -14.03 -29.53
N ASN A 76 -19.73 -13.76 -30.78
CA ASN A 76 -18.89 -14.63 -31.57
C ASN A 76 -17.53 -14.89 -30.86
N PRO A 77 -16.98 -16.10 -30.98
CA PRO A 77 -15.73 -16.44 -30.32
C PRO A 77 -14.57 -15.63 -30.90
N ASN A 78 -13.86 -14.92 -30.03
CA ASN A 78 -12.66 -14.16 -30.40
C ASN A 78 -11.36 -14.99 -30.29
N GLY A 79 -11.43 -16.17 -29.65
CA GLY A 79 -10.25 -17.03 -29.42
C GLY A 79 -9.90 -17.93 -30.62
N PRO A 80 -8.68 -18.50 -30.64
CA PRO A 80 -8.26 -19.43 -31.69
C PRO A 80 -9.12 -20.70 -31.70
N ILE A 81 -9.43 -21.20 -32.90
CA ILE A 81 -10.35 -22.34 -33.14
C ILE A 81 -9.90 -23.62 -32.41
N VAL A 82 -8.59 -23.78 -32.20
CA VAL A 82 -7.98 -24.93 -31.51
C VAL A 82 -8.53 -25.11 -30.09
N ASN A 83 -8.78 -24.00 -29.37
CA ASN A 83 -9.28 -24.04 -28.00
C ASN A 83 -10.75 -24.49 -27.90
N TYR A 84 -11.51 -24.40 -29.01
CA TYR A 84 -12.93 -24.76 -29.03
C TYR A 84 -13.19 -26.15 -29.64
N LYS A 85 -12.31 -26.64 -30.52
CA LYS A 85 -12.50 -27.91 -31.26
C LYS A 85 -11.58 -29.07 -30.82
N SER A 86 -10.56 -28.83 -30.00
CA SER A 86 -9.68 -29.89 -29.48
C SER A 86 -10.42 -30.80 -28.48
N HIS A 87 -9.92 -32.02 -28.23
CA HIS A 87 -10.40 -32.90 -27.16
C HIS A 87 -10.16 -32.31 -25.74
N THR A 88 -9.39 -31.23 -25.65
CA THR A 88 -9.29 -30.31 -24.50
C THR A 88 -10.20 -29.09 -24.68
N ALA A 89 -11.39 -29.31 -25.24
CA ALA A 89 -12.39 -28.27 -25.46
C ALA A 89 -12.83 -27.66 -24.13
N ALA A 90 -13.37 -26.43 -24.19
CA ALA A 90 -14.11 -25.84 -23.10
C ALA A 90 -15.20 -26.83 -22.64
N HIS A 91 -15.00 -27.39 -21.44
CA HIS A 91 -15.91 -28.32 -20.79
C HIS A 91 -16.35 -27.72 -19.46
N GLU A 92 -17.51 -28.14 -18.98
CA GLU A 92 -18.01 -27.73 -17.68
C GLU A 92 -17.11 -28.21 -16.55
N GLY A 93 -17.17 -27.51 -15.41
CA GLY A 93 -16.41 -27.89 -14.23
C GLY A 93 -16.83 -29.26 -13.68
N ASP A 94 -15.92 -29.90 -12.94
CA ASP A 94 -16.19 -31.16 -12.25
C ASP A 94 -17.39 -31.04 -11.30
N LEU A 95 -17.96 -32.18 -10.94
CA LEU A 95 -19.13 -32.28 -10.06
C LEU A 95 -18.92 -31.54 -8.71
N PHE A 96 -17.70 -31.55 -8.19
CA PHE A 96 -17.35 -30.83 -6.96
C PHE A 96 -17.41 -29.31 -7.09
N MET A 97 -17.22 -28.76 -8.29
CA MET A 97 -17.37 -27.33 -8.58
C MET A 97 -18.83 -26.97 -8.90
N SER A 98 -19.54 -27.85 -9.60
CA SER A 98 -20.92 -27.58 -10.03
C SER A 98 -21.93 -27.64 -8.87
N ILE A 99 -21.75 -28.54 -7.89
CA ILE A 99 -22.67 -28.65 -6.75
C ILE A 99 -22.80 -27.33 -5.97
N PRO A 100 -21.70 -26.69 -5.49
CA PRO A 100 -21.78 -25.41 -4.81
C PRO A 100 -22.47 -24.32 -5.66
N LEU A 101 -22.18 -24.28 -6.97
CA LEU A 101 -22.76 -23.32 -7.89
C LEU A 101 -24.29 -23.47 -8.01
N ILE A 102 -24.77 -24.71 -8.12
CA ILE A 102 -26.21 -25.01 -8.20
C ILE A 102 -26.91 -24.62 -6.89
N ILE A 103 -26.32 -24.97 -5.73
CA ILE A 103 -26.89 -24.62 -4.43
C ILE A 103 -27.00 -23.09 -4.27
N LEU A 104 -25.96 -22.35 -4.64
CA LEU A 104 -25.95 -20.89 -4.59
C LEU A 104 -26.96 -20.28 -5.56
N ALA A 105 -27.11 -20.84 -6.77
CA ALA A 105 -28.11 -20.38 -7.73
C ALA A 105 -29.54 -20.55 -7.20
N VAL A 106 -29.84 -21.68 -6.56
CA VAL A 106 -31.15 -21.93 -5.92
C VAL A 106 -31.40 -20.91 -4.81
N PHE A 107 -30.42 -20.66 -3.93
CA PHE A 107 -30.57 -19.64 -2.90
C PHE A 107 -30.75 -18.24 -3.48
N SER A 108 -30.07 -17.91 -4.58
CA SER A 108 -30.22 -16.62 -5.27
C SER A 108 -31.64 -16.35 -5.78
N ILE A 109 -32.43 -17.39 -6.00
CA ILE A 109 -33.84 -17.27 -6.44
C ILE A 109 -34.76 -17.21 -5.21
N PHE A 110 -34.68 -18.19 -4.32
CA PHE A 110 -35.71 -18.40 -3.29
C PHE A 110 -35.44 -17.69 -1.97
N PHE A 111 -34.18 -17.46 -1.59
CA PHE A 111 -33.83 -17.00 -0.25
C PHE A 111 -34.46 -15.64 0.08
N GLY A 112 -34.53 -14.74 -0.89
CA GLY A 112 -35.05 -13.39 -0.70
C GLY A 112 -36.55 -13.40 -0.42
N PHE A 113 -37.31 -14.20 -1.17
CA PHE A 113 -38.74 -14.36 -0.93
C PHE A 113 -39.02 -14.98 0.45
N LEU A 114 -38.31 -16.07 0.79
CA LEU A 114 -38.50 -16.78 2.06
C LEU A 114 -38.17 -15.92 3.28
N THR A 115 -37.19 -15.04 3.16
CA THR A 115 -36.68 -14.28 4.30
C THR A 115 -37.17 -12.83 4.34
N LYS A 116 -37.87 -12.35 3.30
CA LYS A 116 -38.40 -10.98 3.23
C LYS A 116 -39.17 -10.61 4.49
N ASP A 117 -40.14 -11.43 4.90
CA ASP A 117 -40.99 -11.13 6.05
C ASP A 117 -40.22 -11.20 7.38
N MET A 118 -39.14 -11.97 7.44
CA MET A 118 -38.28 -12.05 8.63
C MET A 118 -37.37 -10.83 8.78
N PHE A 119 -36.86 -10.27 7.66
CA PHE A 119 -35.92 -9.14 7.67
C PHE A 119 -36.59 -7.76 7.53
N ILE A 120 -37.59 -7.66 6.66
CA ILE A 120 -38.22 -6.40 6.21
C ILE A 120 -39.69 -6.34 6.65
N GLY A 121 -40.28 -7.46 7.08
CA GLY A 121 -41.67 -7.52 7.49
C GLY A 121 -42.01 -6.52 8.59
N MET A 122 -43.18 -5.90 8.49
CA MET A 122 -43.65 -4.95 9.48
C MET A 122 -43.74 -5.62 10.86
N GLY A 123 -43.04 -5.05 11.85
CA GLY A 123 -43.03 -5.57 13.21
C GLY A 123 -42.22 -6.86 13.39
N SER A 124 -41.32 -7.21 12.46
CA SER A 124 -40.40 -8.34 12.66
C SER A 124 -39.44 -8.05 13.82
N SER A 125 -39.47 -8.85 14.88
CA SER A 125 -38.61 -8.71 16.06
C SER A 125 -37.16 -9.17 15.85
N PHE A 126 -36.83 -9.67 14.65
CA PHE A 126 -35.56 -10.36 14.41
C PHE A 126 -34.33 -9.47 14.70
N PHE A 127 -34.37 -8.20 14.31
CA PHE A 127 -33.27 -7.25 14.56
C PHE A 127 -33.56 -6.24 15.68
N SER A 128 -34.82 -5.84 15.86
CA SER A 128 -35.20 -4.78 16.81
C SER A 128 -34.92 -5.13 18.26
N ASP A 129 -35.07 -6.41 18.62
CA ASP A 129 -35.05 -6.82 20.03
C ASP A 129 -33.63 -7.18 20.49
N ASN A 130 -32.73 -7.55 19.56
CA ASN A 130 -31.44 -8.13 19.89
C ASN A 130 -30.21 -7.37 19.36
N ALA A 131 -30.34 -6.56 18.30
CA ALA A 131 -29.15 -6.04 17.58
C ALA A 131 -29.17 -4.52 17.34
N LEU A 132 -30.34 -3.94 17.02
CA LEU A 132 -30.43 -2.54 16.58
C LEU A 132 -31.58 -1.83 17.30
N PHE A 133 -31.23 -0.84 18.13
CA PHE A 133 -32.22 0.07 18.71
C PHE A 133 -32.51 1.22 17.73
N ILE A 134 -33.76 1.33 17.28
CA ILE A 134 -34.22 2.38 16.37
C ILE A 134 -35.10 3.34 17.18
N HIS A 135 -34.68 4.60 17.27
CA HIS A 135 -35.49 5.64 17.91
C HIS A 135 -36.77 5.88 17.07
N PRO A 136 -37.97 6.06 17.67
CA PRO A 136 -39.23 6.19 16.94
C PRO A 136 -39.26 7.34 15.92
N TYR A 137 -38.46 8.38 16.13
CA TYR A 137 -38.31 9.49 15.18
C TYR A 137 -37.57 9.10 13.88
N ASN A 138 -36.77 8.03 13.92
CA ASN A 138 -36.00 7.53 12.77
C ASN A 138 -36.63 6.24 12.20
N GLU A 139 -37.87 5.93 12.58
CA GLU A 139 -38.62 4.81 12.01
C GLU A 139 -39.10 5.23 10.62
N ILE A 140 -38.57 4.57 9.59
CA ILE A 140 -38.76 4.94 8.18
C ILE A 140 -39.53 3.83 7.44
N LEU A 141 -39.70 2.64 8.03
CA LEU A 141 -40.20 1.46 7.33
C LEU A 141 -41.66 1.66 6.89
N LEU A 142 -42.51 2.26 7.73
CA LEU A 142 -43.89 2.58 7.37
C LEU A 142 -43.99 3.54 6.18
N ASP A 143 -43.20 4.61 6.22
CA ASP A 143 -43.16 5.62 5.17
C ASP A 143 -42.65 5.05 3.84
N THR A 144 -41.75 4.07 3.89
CA THR A 144 -41.20 3.43 2.69
C THR A 144 -42.18 2.52 1.97
N GLU A 145 -42.93 1.73 2.73
CA GLU A 145 -43.89 0.81 2.16
C GLU A 145 -45.10 1.55 1.59
N PHE A 146 -45.62 2.55 2.31
CA PHE A 146 -46.89 3.19 1.95
C PHE A 146 -46.77 4.56 1.27
N ALA A 147 -45.81 5.39 1.65
CA ALA A 147 -45.80 6.79 1.23
C ALA A 147 -45.00 7.03 -0.06
N VAL A 148 -44.04 6.14 -0.40
CA VAL A 148 -43.25 6.25 -1.64
C VAL A 148 -44.14 6.04 -2.87
N PRO A 149 -44.21 7.00 -3.81
CA PRO A 149 -45.02 6.86 -5.01
C PRO A 149 -44.58 5.67 -5.89
N THR A 150 -45.55 4.98 -6.49
CA THR A 150 -45.33 3.80 -7.33
C THR A 150 -44.38 4.07 -8.51
N THR A 151 -44.34 5.30 -9.00
CA THR A 151 -43.40 5.73 -10.05
C THR A 151 -41.95 5.55 -9.63
N PHE A 152 -41.59 5.89 -8.38
CA PHE A 152 -40.23 5.77 -7.87
C PHE A 152 -39.88 4.34 -7.47
N LYS A 153 -40.87 3.52 -7.11
CA LYS A 153 -40.67 2.07 -6.90
C LYS A 153 -40.35 1.34 -8.21
N LEU A 154 -41.04 1.69 -9.30
CA LEU A 154 -40.86 1.03 -10.61
C LEU A 154 -39.71 1.60 -11.44
N MET A 155 -39.26 2.82 -11.17
CA MET A 155 -38.22 3.51 -11.93
C MET A 155 -36.92 2.70 -12.08
N PRO A 156 -36.33 2.09 -11.01
CA PRO A 156 -35.14 1.25 -11.15
C PRO A 156 -35.36 0.08 -12.12
N LEU A 157 -36.47 -0.63 -11.99
CA LEU A 157 -36.83 -1.77 -12.85
C LEU A 157 -37.02 -1.36 -14.32
N LEU A 158 -37.64 -0.21 -14.58
CA LEU A 158 -37.77 0.30 -15.95
C LEU A 158 -36.40 0.61 -16.56
N PHE A 159 -35.47 1.15 -15.77
CA PHE A 159 -34.10 1.37 -16.25
C PHE A 159 -33.32 0.08 -16.46
N THR A 160 -33.48 -0.92 -15.59
CA THR A 160 -32.79 -2.20 -15.79
C THR A 160 -33.22 -2.87 -17.09
N ILE A 161 -34.53 -2.92 -17.36
CA ILE A 161 -35.07 -3.51 -18.60
C ILE A 161 -34.65 -2.68 -19.82
N SER A 162 -34.83 -1.36 -19.80
CA SER A 162 -34.47 -0.52 -20.95
C SER A 162 -32.97 -0.53 -21.25
N LEU A 163 -32.10 -0.49 -20.23
CA LEU A 163 -30.65 -0.51 -20.42
C LEU A 163 -30.11 -1.87 -20.84
N THR A 164 -30.70 -2.97 -20.36
CA THR A 164 -30.31 -4.32 -20.84
C THR A 164 -30.58 -4.47 -22.32
N VAL A 165 -31.79 -4.09 -22.78
CA VAL A 165 -32.16 -4.09 -24.20
C VAL A 165 -31.25 -3.15 -24.99
N LEU A 166 -31.09 -1.90 -24.54
CA LEU A 166 -30.26 -0.91 -25.23
C LEU A 166 -28.80 -1.36 -25.35
N SER A 167 -28.23 -1.92 -24.28
CA SER A 167 -26.84 -2.40 -24.28
C SER A 167 -26.63 -3.50 -25.29
N VAL A 168 -27.52 -4.51 -25.33
CA VAL A 168 -27.41 -5.64 -26.28
C VAL A 168 -27.58 -5.16 -27.72
N LEU A 169 -28.58 -4.32 -27.98
CA LEU A 169 -28.82 -3.76 -29.32
C LEU A 169 -27.62 -2.95 -29.81
N TYR A 170 -27.05 -2.10 -28.94
CA TYR A 170 -25.94 -1.25 -29.32
C TYR A 170 -24.67 -2.06 -29.63
N THR A 171 -24.39 -3.12 -28.86
CA THR A 171 -23.22 -3.97 -29.09
C THR A 171 -23.33 -4.83 -30.34
N GLU A 172 -24.52 -5.33 -30.68
CA GLU A 172 -24.72 -6.22 -31.84
C GLU A 172 -24.84 -5.41 -33.14
N PHE A 173 -25.66 -4.35 -33.17
CA PHE A 173 -25.97 -3.63 -34.40
C PHE A 173 -25.01 -2.49 -34.73
N PHE A 174 -24.37 -1.88 -33.72
CA PHE A 174 -23.51 -0.71 -33.91
C PHE A 174 -22.07 -0.88 -33.37
N PRO A 175 -21.36 -2.00 -33.62
CA PRO A 175 -19.99 -2.16 -33.13
C PRO A 175 -19.00 -1.14 -33.72
N ARG A 176 -19.21 -0.71 -34.97
CA ARG A 176 -18.34 0.27 -35.65
C ARG A 176 -18.38 1.64 -34.98
N SER A 177 -19.55 2.10 -34.53
CA SER A 177 -19.68 3.39 -33.85
C SER A 177 -18.96 3.36 -32.50
N VAL A 178 -19.13 2.29 -31.72
CA VAL A 178 -18.44 2.09 -30.43
C VAL A 178 -16.93 2.18 -30.58
N VAL A 179 -16.37 1.46 -31.57
CA VAL A 179 -14.92 1.47 -31.82
C VAL A 179 -14.45 2.84 -32.28
N SER A 180 -15.19 3.50 -33.17
CA SER A 180 -14.85 4.85 -33.64
C SER A 180 -14.84 5.87 -32.50
N PHE A 181 -15.81 5.79 -31.58
CA PHE A 181 -15.86 6.66 -30.40
C PHE A 181 -14.68 6.39 -29.47
N LYS A 182 -14.36 5.12 -29.20
CA LYS A 182 -13.22 4.74 -28.35
C LYS A 182 -11.88 5.26 -28.89
N LEU A 183 -11.71 5.31 -30.21
CA LEU A 183 -10.49 5.81 -30.87
C LEU A 183 -10.45 7.33 -31.03
N SER A 184 -11.57 8.03 -30.81
CA SER A 184 -11.58 9.49 -30.80
C SER A 184 -10.79 10.05 -29.60
N ASN A 185 -10.25 11.27 -29.70
CA ASN A 185 -9.50 11.89 -28.60
C ASN A 185 -10.29 11.96 -27.29
N LEU A 186 -11.57 12.32 -27.38
CA LEU A 186 -12.46 12.40 -26.22
C LEU A 186 -12.74 11.02 -25.64
N GLY A 187 -13.10 10.04 -26.49
CA GLY A 187 -13.38 8.68 -26.03
C GLY A 187 -12.15 7.98 -25.46
N TYR A 188 -10.96 8.22 -26.03
CA TYR A 188 -9.70 7.69 -25.53
C TYR A 188 -9.38 8.22 -24.12
N ASN A 189 -9.53 9.53 -23.90
CA ASN A 189 -9.28 10.14 -22.60
C ASN A 189 -10.28 9.66 -21.54
N ILE A 190 -11.57 9.62 -21.87
CA ILE A 190 -12.62 9.13 -20.96
C ILE A 190 -12.38 7.65 -20.64
N PHE A 191 -12.15 6.83 -21.66
CA PHE A 191 -11.89 5.40 -21.48
C PHE A 191 -10.62 5.17 -20.66
N GLY A 192 -9.54 5.90 -20.95
CA GLY A 192 -8.28 5.83 -20.21
C GLY A 192 -8.45 6.17 -18.73
N PHE A 193 -9.20 7.24 -18.43
CA PHE A 193 -9.49 7.66 -17.05
C PHE A 193 -10.21 6.57 -16.24
N PHE A 194 -11.28 5.99 -16.77
CA PHE A 194 -12.02 4.95 -16.07
C PHE A 194 -11.27 3.61 -16.03
N ASN A 195 -10.55 3.24 -17.09
CA ASN A 195 -9.77 2.01 -17.15
C ASN A 195 -8.59 2.01 -16.17
N GLN A 196 -8.01 3.18 -15.88
CA GLN A 196 -6.98 3.37 -14.86
C GLN A 196 -7.56 3.56 -13.45
N ARG A 197 -8.77 3.09 -13.18
CA ARG A 197 -9.45 3.18 -11.87
C ARG A 197 -9.43 4.61 -11.32
N PHE A 198 -9.86 5.57 -12.14
CA PHE A 198 -9.90 7.00 -11.80
C PHE A 198 -8.53 7.62 -11.49
N ILE A 199 -7.42 7.00 -11.93
CA ILE A 199 -6.04 7.47 -11.68
C ILE A 199 -5.66 7.42 -10.17
N VAL A 200 -6.53 6.86 -9.33
CA VAL A 200 -6.33 6.80 -7.86
C VAL A 200 -5.10 5.99 -7.51
N GLU A 201 -4.86 4.87 -8.20
CA GLU A 201 -3.68 4.03 -7.97
C GLU A 201 -2.36 4.74 -8.34
N LEU A 202 -2.35 5.48 -9.46
CA LEU A 202 -1.19 6.29 -9.85
C LEU A 202 -0.92 7.37 -8.80
N PHE A 203 -1.96 8.07 -8.36
CA PHE A 203 -1.84 9.10 -7.33
C PHE A 203 -1.27 8.50 -6.03
N TYR A 204 -1.86 7.41 -5.56
CA TYR A 204 -1.41 6.75 -4.33
C TYR A 204 0.04 6.27 -4.44
N ASN A 205 0.40 5.56 -5.51
CA ASN A 205 1.75 5.03 -5.67
C ASN A 205 2.80 6.13 -5.84
N LYS A 206 2.50 7.17 -6.61
CA LYS A 206 3.46 8.24 -6.90
C LYS A 206 3.65 9.17 -5.71
N TYR A 207 2.55 9.60 -5.08
CA TYR A 207 2.61 10.62 -4.04
C TYR A 207 2.70 10.03 -2.64
N VAL A 208 1.93 8.99 -2.32
CA VAL A 208 1.95 8.40 -0.97
C VAL A 208 3.10 7.41 -0.85
N SER A 209 3.08 6.32 -1.62
CA SER A 209 4.08 5.25 -1.52
C SER A 209 5.48 5.75 -1.87
N GLY A 210 5.63 6.51 -2.96
CA GLY A 210 6.90 7.07 -3.38
C GLY A 210 7.53 8.01 -2.34
N MET A 211 6.72 8.84 -1.68
CA MET A 211 7.19 9.72 -0.61
C MET A 211 7.64 8.92 0.61
N ILE A 212 6.86 7.93 1.04
CA ILE A 212 7.19 7.05 2.17
C ILE A 212 8.50 6.29 1.90
N LEU A 213 8.65 5.74 0.70
CA LEU A 213 9.89 5.03 0.31
C LEU A 213 11.09 5.97 0.26
N LYS A 214 10.91 7.20 -0.23
CA LYS A 214 11.99 8.20 -0.24
C LYS A 214 12.41 8.60 1.18
N LEU A 215 11.44 8.81 2.07
CA LEU A 215 11.70 9.11 3.48
C LEU A 215 12.41 7.94 4.17
N GLY A 216 11.94 6.71 3.97
CA GLY A 216 12.59 5.51 4.50
C GLY A 216 14.03 5.34 3.97
N GLY A 217 14.24 5.61 2.68
CA GLY A 217 15.59 5.61 2.09
C GLY A 217 16.52 6.67 2.69
N GLN A 218 15.99 7.87 2.96
CA GLN A 218 16.73 8.95 3.62
C GLN A 218 17.07 8.59 5.07
N THR A 219 16.13 8.07 5.85
CA THR A 219 16.39 7.68 7.25
C THR A 219 17.47 6.60 7.33
N THR A 220 17.41 5.57 6.48
CA THR A 220 18.43 4.51 6.51
C THR A 220 19.80 4.99 6.04
N ARG A 221 19.85 5.87 5.03
CA ARG A 221 21.12 6.40 4.54
C ARG A 221 21.77 7.36 5.53
N ASP A 222 21.00 8.30 6.06
CA ASP A 222 21.55 9.41 6.84
C ASP A 222 21.66 9.04 8.32
N MET A 223 20.69 8.33 8.88
CA MET A 223 20.74 7.89 10.29
C MET A 223 21.55 6.61 10.43
N ASP A 224 21.09 5.51 9.82
CA ASP A 224 21.67 4.18 10.11
C ASP A 224 23.09 4.03 9.55
N LYS A 225 23.26 4.26 8.24
CA LYS A 225 24.58 4.14 7.60
C LYS A 225 25.43 5.41 7.75
N GLY A 226 24.81 6.53 8.10
CA GLY A 226 25.48 7.82 8.23
C GLY A 226 25.95 8.07 9.66
N ILE A 227 25.03 8.53 10.49
CA ILE A 227 25.32 8.98 11.86
C ILE A 227 25.77 7.80 12.73
N ILE A 228 25.02 6.69 12.73
CA ILE A 228 25.31 5.56 13.63
C ILE A 228 26.65 4.92 13.29
N GLU A 229 26.96 4.72 12.01
CA GLU A 229 28.25 4.13 11.61
C GLU A 229 29.45 5.05 11.92
N LYS A 230 29.29 6.37 11.68
CA LYS A 230 30.32 7.36 11.96
C LYS A 230 30.57 7.57 13.45
N VAL A 231 29.56 7.54 14.30
CA VAL A 231 29.71 7.69 15.76
C VAL A 231 30.11 6.37 16.41
N GLY A 232 29.56 5.26 15.91
CA GLY A 232 29.82 3.93 16.43
C GLY A 232 31.13 3.34 15.89
N PRO A 233 31.10 2.20 15.18
CA PRO A 233 32.31 1.41 14.94
C PRO A 233 33.41 2.13 14.17
N ASN A 234 33.06 2.82 13.07
CA ASN A 234 34.05 3.41 12.17
C ASN A 234 34.71 4.65 12.81
N GLY A 235 33.93 5.46 13.53
CA GLY A 235 34.44 6.58 14.32
C GLY A 235 35.37 6.11 15.43
N LEU A 236 34.89 5.17 16.26
CA LEU A 236 35.67 4.62 17.37
C LEU A 236 36.96 3.94 16.89
N GLN A 237 36.92 3.20 15.78
CA GLN A 237 38.12 2.61 15.20
C GLN A 237 39.14 3.69 14.81
N LYS A 238 38.70 4.76 14.13
CA LYS A 238 39.60 5.85 13.72
C LYS A 238 40.16 6.60 14.91
N THR A 239 39.36 6.86 15.95
CA THR A 239 39.86 7.54 17.15
C THR A 239 40.84 6.66 17.92
N PHE A 240 40.54 5.37 18.11
CA PHE A 240 41.46 4.46 18.80
C PHE A 240 42.76 4.24 18.02
N THR A 241 42.71 4.11 16.70
CA THR A 241 43.93 4.00 15.88
C THR A 241 44.76 5.28 15.94
N GLN A 242 44.13 6.46 15.92
CA GLN A 242 44.85 7.73 16.12
C GLN A 242 45.47 7.85 17.51
N ILE A 243 44.75 7.45 18.57
CA ILE A 243 45.28 7.44 19.94
C ILE A 243 46.45 6.45 20.04
N SER A 244 46.31 5.25 19.47
CA SER A 244 47.36 4.23 19.44
C SER A 244 48.61 4.74 18.71
N GLN A 245 48.46 5.38 17.55
CA GLN A 245 49.57 5.99 16.83
C GLN A 245 50.27 7.09 17.64
N ARG A 246 49.49 7.91 18.36
CA ARG A 246 50.05 8.93 19.27
C ARG A 246 50.81 8.30 20.45
N ILE A 247 50.26 7.25 21.07
CA ILE A 247 50.93 6.53 22.16
C ILE A 247 52.23 5.88 21.66
N ASN A 248 52.18 5.22 20.51
CA ASN A 248 53.36 4.59 19.91
C ASN A 248 54.45 5.63 19.60
N SER A 249 54.08 6.84 19.18
CA SER A 249 55.06 7.92 18.92
C SER A 249 55.77 8.44 20.18
N LEU A 250 55.25 8.17 21.39
CA LEU A 250 55.95 8.49 22.64
C LEU A 250 57.13 7.54 22.91
N SER A 251 57.10 6.34 22.32
CA SER A 251 58.17 5.35 22.43
C SER A 251 59.17 5.51 21.28
N SER A 252 60.21 6.32 21.49
CA SER A 252 61.24 6.61 20.49
C SER A 252 62.37 5.56 20.40
N GLY A 253 62.39 4.56 21.29
CA GLY A 253 63.43 3.52 21.31
C GLY A 253 64.79 3.97 21.88
N VAL A 254 64.93 5.24 22.27
CA VAL A 254 66.17 5.81 22.82
C VAL A 254 66.17 5.75 24.34
N VAL A 255 67.17 5.08 24.94
CA VAL A 255 67.28 4.83 26.39
C VAL A 255 67.26 6.12 27.23
N THR A 256 67.89 7.19 26.74
CA THR A 256 67.96 8.48 27.44
C THR A 256 66.59 9.13 27.63
N VAL A 257 65.67 8.96 26.67
CA VAL A 257 64.30 9.47 26.75
C VAL A 257 63.50 8.71 27.81
N TYR A 258 63.71 7.39 27.96
CA TYR A 258 63.05 6.60 29.01
C TYR A 258 63.54 6.96 30.42
N ALA A 259 64.85 7.24 30.59
CA ALA A 259 65.38 7.71 31.87
C ALA A 259 64.72 9.04 32.30
N LEU A 260 64.48 9.93 31.33
CA LEU A 260 63.78 11.18 31.55
C LEU A 260 62.29 10.96 31.92
N TYR A 261 61.60 10.01 31.28
CA TYR A 261 60.23 9.63 31.67
C TYR A 261 60.13 9.11 33.11
N ILE A 262 61.10 8.30 33.56
CA ILE A 262 61.15 7.79 34.93
C ILE A 262 61.31 8.95 35.93
N LEU A 263 62.23 9.88 35.64
CA LEU A 263 62.48 11.04 36.49
C LEU A 263 61.25 11.95 36.61
N ILE A 264 60.58 12.24 35.49
CA ILE A 264 59.32 13.00 35.50
C ILE A 264 58.23 12.25 36.27
N GLY A 265 58.09 10.94 36.07
CA GLY A 265 57.13 10.11 36.78
C GLY A 265 57.33 10.19 38.30
N LEU A 266 58.57 10.07 38.77
CA LEU A 266 58.92 10.13 40.18
C LEU A 266 58.64 11.53 40.79
N LEU A 267 59.02 12.59 40.09
CA LEU A 267 58.70 13.97 40.51
C LEU A 267 57.18 14.21 40.57
N SER A 268 56.44 13.73 39.56
CA SER A 268 54.97 13.87 39.53
C SER A 268 54.30 13.10 40.68
N PHE A 269 54.77 11.90 41.00
CA PHE A 269 54.23 11.08 42.07
C PHE A 269 54.44 11.74 43.45
N ILE A 270 55.64 12.24 43.72
CA ILE A 270 55.93 12.97 44.97
C ILE A 270 55.06 14.22 45.04
N SER A 271 54.89 14.95 43.93
CA SER A 271 54.05 16.16 43.90
C SER A 271 52.58 15.88 44.22
N ILE A 272 52.02 14.77 43.69
CA ILE A 272 50.63 14.35 43.95
C ILE A 272 50.44 13.97 45.42
N LEU A 273 51.38 13.24 46.02
CA LEU A 273 51.31 12.89 47.43
C LEU A 273 51.39 14.12 48.34
N TYR A 274 52.23 15.09 47.97
CA TYR A 274 52.32 16.36 48.70
C TYR A 274 51.02 17.17 48.62
N LEU A 275 50.39 17.24 47.45
CA LEU A 275 49.05 17.85 47.25
C LEU A 275 47.95 17.27 48.13
N THR A 276 48.00 15.97 48.40
CA THR A 276 47.00 15.35 49.30
C THR A 276 47.22 15.72 50.78
N TYR A 277 48.38 16.29 51.12
CA TYR A 277 48.78 16.60 52.50
C TYR A 277 48.67 18.10 52.85
N SER A 278 48.93 19.01 51.91
CA SER A 278 48.81 20.47 52.13
C SER A 278 47.42 21.01 51.74
N LYS A 279 46.91 21.99 52.50
CA LYS A 279 45.62 22.67 52.25
C LYS A 279 45.74 23.99 51.47
N ASP A 280 46.95 24.44 51.14
CA ASP A 280 47.20 25.76 50.51
C ASP A 280 47.56 25.66 49.02
N ASN A 281 46.65 26.16 48.17
CA ASN A 281 46.45 25.73 46.78
C ASN A 281 47.36 26.32 45.68
N TYR A 282 48.26 27.29 45.95
CA TYR A 282 48.87 28.07 44.85
C TYR A 282 50.27 27.62 44.40
N ILE A 283 51.14 27.19 45.30
CA ILE A 283 52.50 26.73 44.94
C ILE A 283 52.45 25.36 44.25
N GLU A 284 51.45 24.56 44.61
CA GLU A 284 51.26 23.19 44.11
C GLU A 284 50.76 23.16 42.66
N LEU A 285 49.88 24.09 42.31
CA LEU A 285 49.36 24.24 40.94
C LEU A 285 50.48 24.65 39.97
N VAL A 286 51.47 25.42 40.44
CA VAL A 286 52.64 25.86 39.66
C VAL A 286 53.60 24.70 39.37
N ILE A 287 53.84 23.81 40.34
CA ILE A 287 54.70 22.62 40.14
C ILE A 287 54.06 21.63 39.16
N ILE A 288 52.74 21.44 39.25
CA ILE A 288 51.99 20.67 38.25
C ILE A 288 52.09 21.33 36.86
N LEU A 289 51.89 22.65 36.76
CA LEU A 289 51.97 23.36 35.49
C LEU A 289 53.36 23.25 34.85
N TYR A 290 54.43 23.30 35.65
CA TYR A 290 55.80 23.20 35.16
C TYR A 290 56.15 21.78 34.69
N SER A 291 55.66 20.75 35.39
CA SER A 291 55.83 19.36 34.96
C SER A 291 55.02 19.04 33.68
N LEU A 292 53.83 19.62 33.53
CA LEU A 292 53.03 19.57 32.29
C LEU A 292 53.68 20.34 31.13
N LEU A 293 54.27 21.50 31.39
CA LEU A 293 55.02 22.28 30.40
C LEU A 293 56.27 21.54 29.91
N ALA A 294 57.00 20.90 30.83
CA ALA A 294 58.13 20.05 30.49
C ALA A 294 57.69 18.87 29.60
N LEU A 295 56.55 18.25 29.92
CA LEU A 295 55.97 17.17 29.12
C LEU A 295 55.58 17.64 27.70
N MET A 296 54.97 18.83 27.57
CA MET A 296 54.63 19.41 26.26
C MET A 296 55.87 19.71 25.41
N LEU A 297 56.95 20.26 26.00
CA LEU A 297 58.19 20.53 25.30
C LEU A 297 58.82 19.24 24.73
N ILE A 298 58.73 18.12 25.44
CA ILE A 298 59.26 16.83 24.98
C ILE A 298 58.45 16.27 23.80
N THR A 299 57.12 16.42 23.81
CA THR A 299 56.29 16.03 22.65
C THR A 299 56.59 16.86 21.39
N SER A 300 57.05 18.10 21.55
CA SER A 300 57.48 18.95 20.43
C SER A 300 58.84 18.52 19.86
N PHE A 301 59.77 18.06 20.70
CA PHE A 301 61.07 17.52 20.27
C PHE A 301 60.95 16.16 19.59
N SER A 302 60.03 15.29 20.03
CA SER A 302 59.75 14.00 19.37
C SER A 302 59.27 14.18 17.92
N LYS A 303 58.46 15.22 17.63
CA LYS A 303 58.03 15.55 16.25
C LYS A 303 59.18 16.02 15.35
N GLY A 304 60.22 16.65 15.90
CA GLY A 304 61.37 17.14 15.14
C GLY A 304 62.24 16.02 14.57
N SER A 305 62.31 14.86 15.24
CA SER A 305 63.13 13.72 14.80
C SER A 305 62.43 12.81 13.78
N ALA A 306 61.08 12.80 13.72
CA ALA A 306 60.34 11.96 12.78
C ALA A 306 60.33 12.50 11.33
N ASN A 307 60.64 13.78 11.12
CA ASN A 307 60.67 14.39 9.79
C ASN A 307 61.96 14.11 8.99
N ASP A 308 63.03 13.64 9.61
CA ASP A 308 64.31 13.38 8.92
C ASP A 308 64.46 11.96 8.37
N HIS A 309 63.52 11.05 8.66
CA HIS A 309 63.60 9.64 8.25
C HIS A 309 62.37 9.11 7.48
N SER A 310 61.55 9.99 6.88
CA SER A 310 60.47 9.55 5.98
C SER A 310 60.51 10.19 4.59
N SER A 311 61.61 10.00 3.86
CA SER A 311 61.56 10.03 2.39
C SER A 311 60.80 8.80 1.88
N LYS A 312 59.47 8.83 1.93
CA LYS A 312 58.64 7.85 1.21
C LYS A 312 58.69 8.14 -0.30
N PRO A 313 58.82 7.13 -1.17
CA PRO A 313 58.75 7.33 -2.61
C PRO A 313 57.33 7.78 -3.02
N LYS A 314 57.27 8.65 -4.04
CA LYS A 314 56.03 9.13 -4.68
C LYS A 314 55.13 7.94 -5.07
N PRO A 315 53.80 8.00 -4.85
CA PRO A 315 52.90 7.03 -5.46
C PRO A 315 52.92 7.24 -6.98
N GLY A 316 53.29 6.19 -7.72
CA GLY A 316 53.08 6.11 -9.16
C GLY A 316 51.58 6.16 -9.51
N PRO A 317 51.23 6.44 -10.77
CA PRO A 317 49.84 6.64 -11.18
C PRO A 317 49.00 5.39 -10.88
N SER A 318 47.85 5.58 -10.23
CA SER A 318 46.92 4.52 -9.90
C SER A 318 46.37 3.86 -11.16
N MET A 319 46.74 2.60 -11.41
CA MET A 319 46.02 1.72 -12.31
C MET A 319 44.57 1.60 -11.82
N LEU A 320 43.64 2.02 -12.66
CA LEU A 320 42.22 1.69 -12.58
C LEU A 320 42.06 0.16 -12.56
N TYR A 321 41.70 -0.39 -11.41
CA TYR A 321 41.16 -1.74 -11.33
C TYR A 321 39.74 -1.72 -11.91
N VAL A 322 39.61 -2.20 -13.14
CA VAL A 322 38.34 -2.57 -13.75
C VAL A 322 37.88 -3.86 -13.06
N GLY A 323 36.79 -3.78 -12.30
CA GLY A 323 36.11 -4.95 -11.75
C GLY A 323 35.38 -5.72 -12.87
N PRO A 324 35.18 -7.05 -12.72
CA PRO A 324 34.66 -7.89 -13.78
C PRO A 324 33.22 -7.52 -14.14
N GLU A 325 32.97 -7.40 -15.44
CA GLU A 325 31.63 -7.37 -16.03
C GLU A 325 30.80 -8.52 -15.47
N ARG A 326 29.71 -8.20 -14.75
CA ARG A 326 28.60 -9.13 -14.65
C ARG A 326 27.83 -9.05 -15.96
N VAL A 327 28.04 -10.08 -16.77
CA VAL A 327 27.15 -10.49 -17.84
C VAL A 327 25.73 -10.62 -17.27
N MET A 328 24.84 -9.72 -17.70
CA MET A 328 23.46 -10.08 -18.03
C MET A 328 23.42 -10.36 -19.53
#